data_AF-A0A9X2BU11-F1
#
_entry.id   AF-A0A9X2BU11-F1
#
_cell.length_a   1.000
_cell.length_b   1.000
_cell.length_c   1.000
_cell.angle_alpha   90.00
_cell.angle_beta   90.00
_cell.angle_gamma   90.00
#
_symmetry.space_group_name_H-M   'P 1'
#
loop_
_entity.id
_entity.type
_entity.pdbx_description
1 polymer ?
#
loop_
_entity_poly.entity_id
_entity_poly.type
_entity_poly.pdbx_seq_one_letter_code
_entity_poly.pdbx_strand_id
1 'polypeptide(L)'
;MADESGSGAQPGTGAPAAGEGAPAGGPAPGGQQQAAVTERPAGVPEKFWDPAKGELRTDALVKGYGELEKLVGRRQEEARAAAEKTLFGNRPASAAAYEIRPPAEAPEGLLLLEEPPGPDFKAPEGKTVMVLDKADPLYGMARDLAYRAGMSQEEFSGLIGQYAQMQVARQPTAAQIAAERDRFYGELGEHGRERANYVWGQAKQLIGEKALSLDGVVHDRATFEAIESLITRATGATFAPINGAGAGSRVTQAELDRMVADPRYRTDPEFQARVTRGFEQLYAATPAGVPNPFGRG
;
A
#
# COMPACT_ATOMS: atom_id res chain seq x y z
N MET A 1 -50.12 37.92 6.96
CA MET A 1 -50.14 36.62 7.68
C MET A 1 -48.68 36.22 7.81
N ALA A 2 -47.96 36.65 8.85
CA ALA A 2 -48.08 36.24 10.26
C ALA A 2 -47.86 34.71 10.37
N ASP A 3 -46.95 34.17 11.17
CA ASP A 3 -46.35 34.70 12.40
C ASP A 3 -45.02 33.99 12.72
N GLU A 4 -44.27 34.59 13.64
CA GLU A 4 -42.87 34.37 14.01
C GLU A 4 -42.65 33.36 15.16
N SER A 5 -41.39 32.88 15.24
CA SER A 5 -40.52 32.73 16.42
C SER A 5 -41.08 32.47 17.84
N GLY A 6 -40.48 31.47 18.50
CA GLY A 6 -40.29 31.37 19.96
C GLY A 6 -39.53 30.07 20.29
N SER A 7 -38.30 30.00 20.82
CA SER A 7 -37.56 30.81 21.81
C SER A 7 -38.32 31.03 23.11
N GLY A 8 -38.15 30.10 24.05
CA GLY A 8 -38.69 30.15 25.40
C GLY A 8 -37.57 30.02 26.43
N ALA A 9 -36.92 31.13 26.72
CA ALA A 9 -36.24 31.39 27.99
C ALA A 9 -37.02 32.51 28.66
N GLN A 10 -37.44 32.36 29.93
CA GLN A 10 -37.73 33.45 30.90
C GLN A 10 -38.31 32.90 32.24
N PRO A 11 -38.56 33.71 33.29
CA PRO A 11 -37.64 34.03 34.40
C PRO A 11 -38.32 33.74 35.77
N GLY A 12 -37.74 33.93 36.95
CA GLY A 12 -37.58 35.21 37.65
C GLY A 12 -38.67 35.50 38.70
N THR A 13 -38.21 35.74 39.94
CA THR A 13 -38.72 36.67 40.98
C THR A 13 -39.71 36.19 42.06
N GLY A 14 -39.45 36.65 43.29
CA GLY A 14 -40.48 36.84 44.32
C GLY A 14 -40.02 36.76 45.79
N ALA A 15 -39.44 37.83 46.33
CA ALA A 15 -39.51 38.14 47.78
C ALA A 15 -40.76 39.00 48.05
N PRO A 16 -41.38 38.94 49.24
CA PRO A 16 -41.25 40.04 50.23
C PRO A 16 -41.25 39.55 51.71
N ALA A 17 -40.49 40.14 52.64
CA ALA A 17 -40.74 41.30 53.53
C ALA A 17 -41.64 41.07 54.80
N ALA A 18 -40.99 41.25 55.97
CA ALA A 18 -41.43 41.86 57.25
C ALA A 18 -42.64 41.36 58.07
N GLY A 19 -42.47 41.30 59.41
CA GLY A 19 -43.59 41.46 60.37
C GLY A 19 -43.44 40.77 61.74
N GLU A 20 -42.94 41.52 62.73
CA GLU A 20 -43.10 41.48 64.20
C GLU A 20 -43.71 40.29 64.99
N GLY A 21 -43.05 39.99 66.11
CA GLY A 21 -43.64 39.33 67.28
C GLY A 21 -42.66 39.18 68.46
N ALA A 22 -42.57 40.18 69.33
CA ALA A 22 -42.01 40.03 70.68
C ALA A 22 -43.06 39.38 71.62
N PRO A 23 -42.66 38.72 72.72
CA PRO A 23 -42.59 39.49 73.97
C PRO A 23 -41.42 39.16 74.92
N ALA A 24 -40.98 40.24 75.58
CA ALA A 24 -40.52 40.43 76.96
C ALA A 24 -40.07 39.24 77.84
N GLY A 25 -38.91 39.45 78.49
CA GLY A 25 -38.86 39.47 79.96
C GLY A 25 -37.76 38.64 80.63
N GLY A 26 -36.74 39.32 81.19
CA GLY A 26 -35.94 38.79 82.30
C GLY A 26 -34.43 39.05 82.20
N PRO A 27 -33.79 39.69 83.19
CA PRO A 27 -32.42 40.21 83.07
C PRO A 27 -31.35 39.14 83.25
N ALA A 28 -30.19 39.40 82.63
CA ALA A 28 -28.96 38.63 82.71
C ALA A 28 -28.51 38.33 84.17
N PRO A 29 -27.59 37.37 84.34
CA PRO A 29 -26.25 37.85 84.65
C PRO A 29 -25.18 37.15 83.80
N GLY A 30 -24.09 37.89 83.59
CA GLY A 30 -23.00 37.55 82.69
C GLY A 30 -22.46 36.14 82.89
N GLY A 31 -22.53 35.36 81.81
CA GLY A 31 -21.61 34.26 81.56
C GLY A 31 -20.61 34.73 80.53
N GLN A 32 -19.36 34.90 80.94
CA GLN A 32 -18.23 34.96 80.02
C GLN A 32 -18.22 33.63 79.26
N GLN A 33 -18.75 33.57 78.03
CA GLN A 33 -18.61 32.40 77.18
C GLN A 33 -17.33 32.55 76.37
N GLN A 34 -16.31 31.87 76.88
CA GLN A 34 -14.97 31.66 76.37
C GLN A 34 -14.88 31.61 74.84
N ALA A 35 -13.88 32.30 74.30
CA ALA A 35 -13.37 32.07 72.95
C ALA A 35 -13.04 30.58 72.81
N ALA A 36 -13.90 29.84 72.11
CA ALA A 36 -13.63 28.47 71.72
C ALA A 36 -12.46 28.51 70.73
N VAL A 37 -11.31 27.99 71.15
CA VAL A 37 -10.17 27.76 70.24
C VAL A 37 -10.67 26.79 69.20
N THR A 38 -11.00 27.31 68.02
CA THR A 38 -11.55 26.53 66.93
C THR A 38 -10.40 25.66 66.44
N GLU A 39 -10.51 24.34 66.59
CA GLU A 39 -9.51 23.43 66.04
C GLU A 39 -9.50 23.54 64.51
N ARG A 40 -8.31 23.47 63.91
CA ARG A 40 -8.13 23.59 62.46
C ARG A 40 -8.96 22.51 61.72
N PRO A 41 -9.78 22.89 60.72
CA PRO A 41 -10.54 21.93 59.92
C PRO A 41 -9.64 20.92 59.18
N ALA A 42 -10.07 19.65 59.15
CA ALA A 42 -9.40 18.57 58.44
C ALA A 42 -9.48 18.80 56.91
N GLY A 43 -8.42 19.36 56.33
CA GLY A 43 -8.37 19.72 54.91
C GLY A 43 -7.77 21.10 54.65
N VAL A 44 -7.61 21.92 55.70
CA VAL A 44 -6.91 23.20 55.61
C VAL A 44 -5.43 23.00 55.96
N PRO A 45 -4.48 23.18 55.02
CA PRO A 45 -3.06 23.22 55.33
C PRO A 45 -2.73 24.27 56.41
N GLU A 46 -1.76 23.98 57.28
CA GLU A 46 -1.38 24.87 58.40
C GLU A 46 -1.01 26.29 57.93
N LYS A 47 -0.42 26.40 56.73
CA LYS A 47 -0.09 27.69 56.11
C LYS A 47 -1.29 28.61 55.87
N PHE A 48 -2.51 28.07 55.80
CA PHE A 48 -3.76 28.80 55.56
C PHE A 48 -4.66 28.90 56.80
N TRP A 49 -4.20 28.45 57.97
CA TRP A 49 -4.95 28.54 59.23
C TRP A 49 -4.30 29.54 60.19
N ASP A 50 -5.09 30.39 60.84
CA ASP A 50 -4.64 31.26 61.93
C ASP A 50 -5.06 30.67 63.29
N PRO A 51 -4.15 30.02 64.02
CA PRO A 51 -4.47 29.41 65.31
C PRO A 51 -4.73 30.44 66.42
N ALA A 52 -4.28 31.70 66.26
CA ALA A 52 -4.52 32.75 67.24
C ALA A 52 -5.92 33.35 67.10
N LYS A 53 -6.46 33.38 65.87
CA LYS A 53 -7.80 33.88 65.58
C LYS A 53 -8.86 32.79 65.41
N GLY A 54 -8.45 31.53 65.23
CA GLY A 54 -9.36 30.43 64.91
C GLY A 54 -10.00 30.57 63.53
N GLU A 55 -9.31 31.21 62.58
CA GLU A 55 -9.86 31.61 61.29
C GLU A 55 -8.97 31.23 60.11
N LEU A 56 -9.55 31.20 58.91
CA LEU A 56 -8.83 30.97 57.67
C LEU A 56 -8.04 32.23 57.26
N ARG A 57 -6.77 32.06 56.88
CA ARG A 57 -5.96 33.11 56.27
C ARG A 57 -6.36 33.29 54.81
N THR A 58 -7.43 34.04 54.54
CA THR A 58 -7.99 34.28 53.21
C THR A 58 -6.95 34.85 52.23
N ASP A 59 -6.16 35.86 52.64
CA ASP A 59 -5.11 36.45 51.81
C ASP A 59 -4.03 35.43 51.42
N ALA A 60 -3.65 34.55 52.35
CA ALA A 60 -2.70 33.48 52.09
C ALA A 60 -3.26 32.44 51.12
N LEU A 61 -4.55 32.10 51.24
CA LEU A 61 -5.23 31.18 50.33
C LEU A 61 -5.30 31.75 48.90
N VAL A 62 -5.73 33.01 48.74
CA VAL A 62 -5.78 33.70 47.43
C VAL A 62 -4.39 33.74 46.80
N LYS A 63 -3.36 34.08 47.60
CA LYS A 63 -1.96 34.03 47.15
C LYS A 63 -1.53 32.62 46.74
N GLY A 64 -1.89 31.60 47.52
CA GLY A 64 -1.60 30.20 47.22
C GLY A 64 -2.26 29.70 45.94
N TYR A 65 -3.49 30.13 45.66
CA TYR A 65 -4.20 29.86 44.42
C TYR A 65 -3.50 30.53 43.23
N GLY A 66 -3.14 31.81 43.32
CA GLY A 66 -2.42 32.51 42.25
C GLY A 66 -1.05 31.89 41.93
N GLU A 67 -0.33 31.38 42.93
CA GLU A 67 0.91 30.63 42.70
C GLU A 67 0.65 29.26 42.06
N LEU A 68 -0.47 28.60 42.37
CA LEU A 68 -0.88 27.35 41.72
C LEU A 68 -1.21 27.58 40.24
N GLU A 69 -1.96 28.63 39.90
CA GLU A 69 -2.27 28.98 38.51
C GLU A 69 -0.99 29.24 37.71
N LYS A 70 -0.04 30.01 38.27
CA LYS A 70 1.28 30.22 37.65
C LYS A 70 2.05 28.92 37.46
N LEU A 71 2.02 28.03 38.46
CA LEU A 71 2.70 26.73 38.38
C LEU A 71 2.08 25.83 37.32
N VAL A 72 0.74 25.79 37.23
CA VAL A 72 0.02 25.04 36.20
C VAL A 72 0.32 25.59 34.82
N GLY A 73 0.29 26.92 34.64
CA GLY A 73 0.65 27.56 33.38
C GLY A 73 2.08 27.19 32.94
N ARG A 74 3.05 27.31 33.85
CA ARG A 74 4.45 26.95 33.56
C ARG A 74 4.60 25.46 33.21
N ARG A 75 3.96 24.55 33.95
CA ARG A 75 4.01 23.11 33.61
C ARG A 75 3.36 22.81 32.27
N GLN A 76 2.27 23.50 31.91
CA GLN A 76 1.65 23.34 30.58
C GLN A 76 2.60 23.80 29.48
N GLU A 77 3.29 24.92 29.66
CA GLU A 77 4.31 25.39 28.71
C GLU A 77 5.48 24.40 28.59
N GLU A 78 6.03 23.92 29.71
CA GLU A 78 7.09 22.92 29.74
C GLU A 78 6.65 21.61 29.04
N ALA A 79 5.44 21.15 29.31
CA ALA A 79 4.88 19.95 28.67
C ALA A 79 4.70 20.16 27.16
N ARG A 80 4.22 21.33 26.74
CA ARG A 80 4.07 21.68 25.32
C ARG A 80 5.42 21.75 24.62
N ALA A 81 6.41 22.39 25.22
CA ALA A 81 7.77 22.48 24.67
C ALA A 81 8.42 21.09 24.58
N ALA A 82 8.22 20.23 25.59
CA ALA A 82 8.69 18.85 25.56
C ALA A 82 8.01 18.01 24.48
N ALA A 83 6.69 18.18 24.28
CA ALA A 83 5.95 17.53 23.21
C ALA A 83 6.43 18.01 21.84
N GLU A 84 6.63 19.31 21.65
CA GLU A 84 7.13 19.88 20.40
C GLU A 84 8.53 19.36 20.07
N LYS A 85 9.43 19.34 21.05
CA LYS A 85 10.78 18.76 20.91
C LYS A 85 10.73 17.27 20.56
N THR A 86 9.82 16.51 21.16
CA THR A 86 9.68 15.07 20.90
C THR A 86 9.13 14.81 19.50
N LEU A 87 8.09 15.55 19.10
CA LEU A 87 7.41 15.37 17.81
C LEU A 87 8.24 15.88 16.64
N PHE A 88 8.94 17.01 16.78
CA PHE A 88 9.61 17.68 15.67
C PHE A 88 11.15 17.72 15.79
N GLY A 89 11.72 17.14 16.84
CA GLY A 89 13.18 17.20 17.08
C GLY A 89 14.00 16.45 16.04
N ASN A 90 13.44 15.43 15.40
CA ASN A 90 14.15 14.55 14.47
C ASN A 90 13.76 14.79 13.00
N ARG A 91 12.85 15.73 12.71
CA ARG A 91 12.44 16.02 11.33
C ARG A 91 13.48 16.90 10.61
N PRO A 92 13.61 16.79 9.28
CA PRO A 92 14.33 17.75 8.46
C PRO A 92 13.79 19.20 8.60
N ALA A 93 14.64 20.17 8.24
CA ALA A 93 14.33 21.60 8.41
C ALA A 93 13.11 22.09 7.60
N SER A 94 12.77 21.42 6.50
CA SER A 94 11.61 21.72 5.66
C SER A 94 11.10 20.45 4.97
N ALA A 95 9.88 20.49 4.42
CA ALA A 95 9.34 19.40 3.61
C ALA A 95 10.24 19.07 2.40
N ALA A 96 10.82 20.07 1.75
CA ALA A 96 11.72 19.87 0.62
C ALA A 96 13.04 19.18 1.00
N ALA A 97 13.44 19.22 2.27
CA ALA A 97 14.69 18.65 2.75
C ALA A 97 14.65 17.12 2.94
N TYR A 98 13.48 16.49 2.82
CA TYR A 98 13.40 15.03 2.81
C TYR A 98 13.93 14.46 1.51
N GLU A 99 14.82 13.48 1.61
CA GLU A 99 15.40 12.76 0.49
C GLU A 99 14.48 11.61 0.05
N ILE A 100 14.20 11.50 -1.25
CA ILE A 100 13.51 10.32 -1.81
C ILE A 100 14.58 9.26 -2.03
N ARG A 101 14.74 8.38 -1.05
CA ARG A 101 15.72 7.30 -1.04
C ARG A 101 15.14 6.03 -0.42
N PRO A 102 15.74 4.87 -0.68
CA PRO A 102 15.37 3.63 0.00
C PRO A 102 15.50 3.74 1.53
N PRO A 103 14.65 3.04 2.30
CA PRO A 103 14.86 2.88 3.74
C PRO A 103 16.15 2.12 4.02
N ALA A 104 16.70 2.29 5.23
CA ALA A 104 17.86 1.52 5.68
C ALA A 104 17.54 0.01 5.69
N GLU A 105 16.31 -0.35 6.07
CA GLU A 105 15.77 -1.70 5.98
C GLU A 105 14.85 -1.82 4.76
N ALA A 106 15.38 -2.41 3.68
CA ALA A 106 14.61 -2.62 2.46
C ALA A 106 13.46 -3.63 2.70
N PRO A 107 12.27 -3.40 2.11
CA PRO A 107 11.18 -4.37 2.17
C PRO A 107 11.59 -5.75 1.62
N GLU A 108 10.97 -6.80 2.15
CA GLU A 108 11.23 -8.16 1.73
C GLU A 108 10.89 -8.35 0.23
N GLY A 109 11.72 -9.10 -0.50
CA GLY A 109 11.51 -9.30 -1.93
C GLY A 109 11.76 -8.08 -2.82
N LEU A 110 12.09 -6.90 -2.27
CA LEU A 110 12.38 -5.69 -3.06
C LEU A 110 13.86 -5.30 -3.05
N LEU A 111 14.26 -4.71 -4.17
CA LEU A 111 15.47 -3.91 -4.31
C LEU A 111 15.07 -2.55 -4.89
N LEU A 112 15.13 -1.51 -4.06
CA LEU A 112 14.81 -0.14 -4.44
C LEU A 112 16.10 0.57 -4.85
N LEU A 113 16.09 1.17 -6.03
CA LEU A 113 17.19 1.93 -6.58
C LEU A 113 16.77 3.39 -6.75
N GLU A 114 17.67 4.32 -6.48
CA GLU A 114 17.43 5.74 -6.72
C GLU A 114 17.55 6.13 -8.20
N GLU A 115 18.32 5.35 -8.95
CA GLU A 115 18.62 5.59 -10.35
C GLU A 115 18.47 4.29 -11.15
N PRO A 116 18.17 4.38 -12.47
CA PRO A 116 18.11 3.22 -13.33
C PRO A 116 19.43 2.45 -13.31
N PRO A 117 19.40 1.11 -13.14
CA PRO A 117 20.61 0.32 -13.18
C PRO A 117 21.27 0.35 -14.56
N GLY A 118 22.60 0.27 -14.60
CA GLY A 118 23.36 0.18 -15.84
C GLY A 118 23.13 -1.14 -16.61
N PRO A 119 23.59 -1.23 -17.86
CA PRO A 119 23.33 -2.38 -18.73
C PRO A 119 23.89 -3.72 -18.22
N ASP A 120 24.93 -3.69 -17.40
CA ASP A 120 25.57 -4.89 -16.83
C ASP A 120 24.98 -5.32 -15.48
N PHE A 121 23.93 -4.64 -15.02
CA PHE A 121 23.31 -4.93 -13.73
C PHE A 121 22.59 -6.28 -13.75
N LYS A 122 22.93 -7.13 -12.77
CA LYS A 122 22.27 -8.42 -12.54
C LYS A 122 21.40 -8.31 -11.30
N ALA A 123 20.09 -8.39 -11.49
CA ALA A 123 19.14 -8.41 -10.38
C ALA A 123 19.40 -9.64 -9.50
N PRO A 124 19.44 -9.48 -8.16
CA PRO A 124 19.51 -10.62 -7.25
C PRO A 124 18.29 -11.54 -7.44
N GLU A 125 18.51 -12.85 -7.34
CA GLU A 125 17.42 -13.83 -7.44
C GLU A 125 16.35 -13.58 -6.36
N GLY A 126 15.08 -13.67 -6.75
CA GLY A 126 13.94 -13.43 -5.86
C GLY A 126 13.71 -11.98 -5.46
N LYS A 127 14.46 -11.02 -6.03
CA LYS A 127 14.25 -9.59 -5.81
C LYS A 127 13.57 -8.93 -7.02
N THR A 128 12.47 -8.24 -6.76
CA THR A 128 11.86 -7.31 -7.72
C THR A 128 12.59 -5.98 -7.62
N VAL A 129 13.18 -5.56 -8.74
CA VAL A 129 13.95 -4.31 -8.84
C VAL A 129 12.99 -3.19 -9.19
N MET A 130 12.96 -2.15 -8.37
CA MET A 130 12.21 -0.93 -8.65
C MET A 130 13.13 0.28 -8.60
N VAL A 131 12.92 1.20 -9.52
CA VAL A 131 13.57 2.51 -9.49
C VAL A 131 12.57 3.50 -8.91
N LEU A 132 13.00 4.27 -7.92
CA LEU A 132 12.19 5.32 -7.31
C LEU A 132 12.00 6.45 -8.32
N ASP A 133 10.76 6.68 -8.73
CA ASP A 133 10.43 7.81 -9.58
C ASP A 133 10.39 9.10 -8.75
N LYS A 134 11.52 9.80 -8.66
CA LYS A 134 11.64 11.04 -7.88
C LYS A 134 10.69 12.16 -8.36
N ALA A 135 10.07 12.02 -9.54
CA ALA A 135 9.08 12.93 -10.08
C ALA A 135 7.62 12.55 -9.70
N ASP A 136 7.39 11.42 -9.03
CA ASP A 136 6.05 11.00 -8.60
C ASP A 136 5.42 12.07 -7.67
N PRO A 137 4.25 12.66 -8.04
CA PRO A 137 3.56 13.65 -7.23
C PRO A 137 3.25 13.19 -5.80
N LEU A 138 3.10 11.88 -5.58
CA LEU A 138 2.86 11.32 -4.25
C LEU A 138 4.05 11.53 -3.31
N TYR A 139 5.28 11.57 -3.81
CA TYR A 139 6.43 11.91 -2.97
C TYR A 139 6.41 13.37 -2.53
N GLY A 140 5.94 14.29 -3.38
CA GLY A 140 5.70 15.69 -2.98
C GLY A 140 4.68 15.79 -1.84
N MET A 141 3.53 15.14 -2.00
CA MET A 141 2.51 15.09 -0.95
C MET A 141 3.02 14.41 0.33
N ALA A 142 3.79 13.33 0.20
CA ALA A 142 4.36 12.60 1.32
C ALA A 142 5.37 13.45 2.10
N ARG A 143 6.18 14.27 1.43
CA ARG A 143 7.10 15.23 2.07
C ARG A 143 6.34 16.25 2.93
N ASP A 144 5.26 16.82 2.39
CA ASP A 144 4.44 17.79 3.12
C ASP A 144 3.75 17.16 4.33
N LEU A 145 3.27 15.93 4.18
CA LEU A 145 2.68 15.17 5.28
C LEU A 145 3.74 14.82 6.35
N ALA A 146 4.89 14.30 5.93
CA ALA A 146 5.99 13.93 6.82
C ALA A 146 6.47 15.13 7.65
N TYR A 147 6.65 16.28 7.01
CA TYR A 147 7.06 17.51 7.69
C TYR A 147 6.04 17.95 8.73
N ARG A 148 4.75 18.00 8.38
CA ARG A 148 3.67 18.38 9.31
C ARG A 148 3.50 17.39 10.45
N ALA A 149 3.72 16.10 10.19
CA ALA A 149 3.64 15.04 11.18
C ALA A 149 4.88 14.95 12.08
N GLY A 150 5.99 15.59 11.71
CA GLY A 150 7.23 15.54 12.48
C GLY A 150 8.09 14.31 12.23
N MET A 151 7.86 13.60 11.12
CA MET A 151 8.61 12.39 10.81
C MET A 151 10.11 12.67 10.62
N SER A 152 10.95 11.77 11.06
CA SER A 152 12.35 11.71 10.70
C SER A 152 12.54 11.32 9.22
N GLN A 153 13.75 11.53 8.70
CA GLN A 153 14.12 11.05 7.36
C GLN A 153 13.97 9.53 7.22
N GLU A 154 14.25 8.76 8.29
CA GLU A 154 14.16 7.30 8.24
C GLU A 154 12.70 6.83 8.17
N GLU A 155 11.81 7.42 8.97
CA GLU A 155 10.37 7.13 8.91
C GLU A 155 9.79 7.46 7.53
N PHE A 156 10.22 8.59 6.93
CA PHE A 156 9.85 8.93 5.56
C PHE A 156 10.37 7.92 4.53
N SER A 157 11.62 7.46 4.68
CA SER A 157 12.20 6.44 3.79
C SER A 157 11.47 5.10 3.94
N GLY A 158 11.03 4.75 5.16
CA GLY A 158 10.17 3.60 5.43
C GLY A 158 8.82 3.70 4.70
N LEU A 159 8.20 4.89 4.70
CA LEU A 159 6.95 5.14 3.95
C LEU A 159 7.14 4.97 2.44
N ILE A 160 8.28 5.42 1.88
CA ILE A 160 8.65 5.15 0.49
C ILE A 160 8.73 3.64 0.23
N GLY A 161 9.38 2.89 1.13
CA GLY A 161 9.48 1.43 1.04
C GLY A 161 8.12 0.73 1.03
N GLN A 162 7.21 1.12 1.93
CA GLN A 162 5.86 0.58 1.99
C GLN A 162 5.05 0.92 0.74
N TYR A 163 5.18 2.15 0.23
CA TYR A 163 4.54 2.56 -1.01
C TYR A 163 5.01 1.70 -2.20
N ALA A 164 6.32 1.48 -2.32
CA ALA A 164 6.87 0.58 -3.35
C ALA A 164 6.35 -0.86 -3.21
N GLN A 165 6.26 -1.39 -1.99
CA GLN A 165 5.67 -2.71 -1.73
C GLN A 165 4.22 -2.80 -2.20
N MET A 166 3.41 -1.76 -1.96
CA MET A 166 2.03 -1.71 -2.43
C MET A 166 1.96 -1.67 -3.96
N GLN A 167 2.89 -0.98 -4.62
CA GLN A 167 2.95 -0.95 -6.08
C GLN A 167 3.24 -2.34 -6.64
N VAL A 168 4.18 -3.08 -6.05
CA VAL A 168 4.45 -4.48 -6.45
C VAL A 168 3.27 -5.39 -6.16
N ALA A 169 2.62 -5.24 -5.00
CA ALA A 169 1.44 -6.05 -4.66
C ALA A 169 0.24 -5.80 -5.61
N ARG A 170 0.19 -4.64 -6.28
CA ARG A 170 -0.80 -4.31 -7.31
C ARG A 170 -0.40 -4.79 -8.69
N GLN A 171 0.87 -5.13 -8.92
CA GLN A 171 1.29 -5.72 -10.18
C GLN A 171 0.78 -7.15 -10.28
N PRO A 172 0.22 -7.55 -11.43
CA PRO A 172 -0.14 -8.93 -11.68
C PRO A 172 1.09 -9.83 -11.51
N THR A 173 0.95 -10.89 -10.72
CA THR A 173 1.95 -11.96 -10.63
C THR A 173 2.09 -12.67 -11.98
N ALA A 174 3.22 -13.33 -12.23
CA ALA A 174 3.41 -14.12 -13.46
C ALA A 174 2.28 -15.15 -13.70
N ALA A 175 1.74 -15.74 -12.62
CA ALA A 175 0.61 -16.65 -12.69
C ALA A 175 -0.69 -15.96 -13.10
N GLN A 176 -0.95 -14.76 -12.57
CA GLN A 176 -2.12 -13.95 -12.96
C GLN A 176 -2.03 -13.49 -14.42
N ILE A 177 -0.86 -13.03 -14.87
CA ILE A 177 -0.62 -12.67 -16.28
C ILE A 177 -0.88 -13.87 -17.19
N ALA A 178 -0.36 -15.05 -16.83
CA ALA A 178 -0.57 -16.26 -17.61
C ALA A 178 -2.06 -16.65 -17.68
N ALA A 179 -2.78 -16.57 -16.56
CA ALA A 179 -4.20 -16.87 -16.51
C ALA A 179 -5.06 -15.88 -17.31
N GLU A 180 -4.75 -14.59 -17.26
CA GLU A 180 -5.44 -13.55 -18.04
C GLU A 180 -5.20 -13.73 -19.54
N ARG A 181 -3.95 -14.02 -19.94
CA ARG A 181 -3.63 -14.34 -21.34
C ARG A 181 -4.37 -15.58 -21.82
N ASP A 182 -4.40 -16.63 -21.01
CA ASP A 182 -5.11 -17.88 -21.35
C ASP A 182 -6.61 -17.65 -21.51
N ARG A 183 -7.21 -16.83 -20.63
CA ARG A 183 -8.60 -16.39 -20.75
C ARG A 183 -8.80 -15.62 -22.05
N PHE A 184 -7.99 -14.60 -22.31
CA PHE A 184 -8.06 -13.78 -23.52
C PHE A 184 -7.96 -14.62 -24.80
N TYR A 185 -7.02 -15.58 -24.84
CA TYR A 185 -6.89 -16.50 -25.97
C TYR A 185 -8.13 -17.37 -26.16
N GLY A 186 -8.84 -17.75 -25.10
CA GLY A 186 -10.14 -18.43 -25.21
C GLY A 186 -11.22 -17.56 -25.86
N GLU A 187 -11.20 -16.24 -25.63
CA GLU A 187 -12.18 -15.29 -26.22
C GLU A 187 -12.00 -15.10 -27.74
N LEU A 188 -10.84 -15.49 -28.29
CA LEU A 188 -10.54 -15.44 -29.72
C LEU A 188 -11.17 -16.60 -30.53
N GLY A 189 -11.79 -17.58 -29.86
CA GLY A 189 -12.49 -18.72 -30.46
C GLY A 189 -11.79 -20.07 -30.24
N GLU A 190 -12.31 -21.13 -30.87
CA GLU A 190 -11.88 -22.53 -30.70
C GLU A 190 -10.37 -22.75 -30.91
N HIS A 191 -9.74 -21.96 -31.79
CA HIS A 191 -8.30 -21.98 -32.07
C HIS A 191 -7.61 -20.68 -31.65
N GLY A 192 -8.14 -20.01 -30.64
CA GLY A 192 -7.75 -18.66 -30.28
C GLY A 192 -6.29 -18.54 -29.82
N ARG A 193 -5.76 -19.56 -29.14
CA ARG A 193 -4.34 -19.62 -28.77
C ARG A 193 -3.42 -19.76 -29.98
N GLU A 194 -3.75 -20.66 -30.91
CA GLU A 194 -2.99 -20.87 -32.14
C GLU A 194 -3.02 -19.63 -33.04
N ARG A 195 -4.19 -18.98 -33.13
CA ARG A 195 -4.37 -17.71 -33.82
C ARG A 195 -3.50 -16.60 -33.22
N ALA A 196 -3.53 -16.42 -31.89
CA ALA A 196 -2.69 -15.44 -31.20
C ALA A 196 -1.20 -15.70 -31.43
N ASN A 197 -0.76 -16.95 -31.26
CA ASN A 197 0.63 -17.34 -31.50
C ASN A 197 1.06 -17.08 -32.96
N TYR A 198 0.19 -17.34 -33.93
CA TYR A 198 0.44 -17.05 -35.33
C TYR A 198 0.62 -15.55 -35.57
N VAL A 199 -0.32 -14.72 -35.08
CA VAL A 199 -0.29 -13.26 -35.25
C VAL A 199 0.96 -12.66 -34.61
N TRP A 200 1.31 -13.07 -33.39
CA TRP A 200 2.54 -12.60 -32.73
C TRP A 200 3.81 -13.10 -33.39
N GLY A 201 3.81 -14.31 -33.94
CA GLY A 201 4.90 -14.81 -34.78
C GLY A 201 5.12 -13.93 -36.02
N GLN A 202 4.04 -13.55 -36.70
CA GLN A 202 4.10 -12.61 -37.84
C GLN A 202 4.56 -11.21 -37.41
N ALA A 203 4.06 -10.70 -36.29
CA ALA A 203 4.50 -9.41 -35.73
C ALA A 203 6.01 -9.42 -35.47
N LYS A 204 6.53 -10.49 -34.85
CA LYS A 204 7.96 -10.66 -34.59
C LYS A 204 8.79 -10.69 -35.89
N GLN A 205 8.26 -11.28 -36.96
CA GLN A 205 8.93 -11.24 -38.28
C GLN A 205 8.98 -9.82 -38.87
N LEU A 206 7.95 -9.00 -38.66
CA LEU A 206 7.88 -7.64 -39.20
C LEU A 206 8.69 -6.62 -38.41
N ILE A 207 8.60 -6.63 -37.08
CA ILE A 207 9.15 -5.57 -36.21
C ILE A 207 10.16 -6.07 -35.18
N GLY A 208 10.58 -7.33 -35.27
CA GLY A 208 11.55 -7.94 -34.36
C GLY A 208 11.03 -8.06 -32.93
N GLU A 209 11.94 -8.02 -31.96
CA GLU A 209 11.60 -8.20 -30.53
C GLU A 209 10.67 -7.11 -29.97
N LYS A 210 10.49 -5.98 -30.67
CA LYS A 210 9.49 -4.96 -30.31
C LYS A 210 8.06 -5.50 -30.31
N ALA A 211 7.79 -6.58 -31.06
CA ALA A 211 6.50 -7.27 -31.04
C ALA A 211 6.12 -7.79 -29.65
N LEU A 212 7.10 -8.15 -28.81
CA LEU A 212 6.84 -8.64 -27.44
C LEU A 212 6.17 -7.57 -26.56
N SER A 213 6.39 -6.29 -26.84
CA SER A 213 5.72 -5.20 -26.14
C SER A 213 4.22 -5.12 -26.46
N LEU A 214 3.77 -5.70 -27.58
CA LEU A 214 2.35 -5.74 -27.97
C LEU A 214 1.61 -6.87 -27.27
N ASP A 215 2.25 -8.03 -27.08
CA ASP A 215 1.67 -9.18 -26.35
C ASP A 215 1.31 -8.81 -24.90
N GLY A 216 2.14 -8.00 -24.25
CA GLY A 216 1.93 -7.57 -22.87
C GLY A 216 0.92 -6.44 -22.64
N VAL A 217 0.31 -5.88 -23.71
CA VAL A 217 -0.65 -4.76 -23.59
C VAL A 217 -1.99 -5.04 -24.28
N VAL A 218 -2.04 -6.01 -25.19
CA VAL A 218 -3.26 -6.36 -25.92
C VAL A 218 -4.01 -7.44 -25.15
N HIS A 219 -5.08 -7.02 -24.47
CA HIS A 219 -5.92 -7.89 -23.63
C HIS A 219 -7.39 -7.90 -24.04
N ASP A 220 -7.73 -7.26 -25.17
CA ASP A 220 -9.08 -7.22 -25.70
C ASP A 220 -9.13 -7.64 -27.17
N ARG A 221 -10.27 -8.22 -27.54
CA ARG A 221 -10.47 -8.82 -28.86
C ARG A 221 -10.44 -7.79 -30.00
N ALA A 222 -10.98 -6.60 -29.80
CA ALA A 222 -11.09 -5.61 -30.87
C ALA A 222 -9.70 -5.07 -31.26
N THR A 223 -8.86 -4.77 -30.27
CA THR A 223 -7.47 -4.35 -30.50
C THR A 223 -6.65 -5.45 -31.16
N PHE A 224 -6.83 -6.70 -30.73
CA PHE A 224 -6.18 -7.84 -31.36
C PHE A 224 -6.57 -8.01 -32.83
N GLU A 225 -7.87 -7.95 -33.15
CA GLU A 225 -8.37 -8.06 -34.53
C GLU A 225 -7.88 -6.90 -35.42
N ALA A 226 -7.72 -5.71 -34.86
CA ALA A 226 -7.13 -4.57 -35.56
C ALA A 226 -5.65 -4.84 -35.90
N ILE A 227 -4.86 -5.34 -34.95
CA ILE A 227 -3.45 -5.68 -35.16
C ILE A 227 -3.31 -6.83 -36.15
N GLU A 228 -4.13 -7.88 -36.02
CA GLU A 228 -4.17 -8.99 -36.97
C GLU A 228 -4.49 -8.50 -38.39
N SER A 229 -5.43 -7.56 -38.53
CA SER A 229 -5.77 -6.95 -39.82
C SER A 229 -4.60 -6.16 -40.41
N LEU A 230 -3.87 -5.41 -39.59
CA LEU A 230 -2.67 -4.67 -40.02
C LEU A 230 -1.56 -5.63 -40.47
N ILE A 231 -1.31 -6.69 -39.70
CA ILE A 231 -0.33 -7.72 -40.03
C ILE A 231 -0.72 -8.43 -41.32
N THR A 232 -1.98 -8.83 -41.46
CA THR A 232 -2.51 -9.46 -42.69
C THR A 232 -2.29 -8.57 -43.91
N ARG A 233 -2.54 -7.25 -43.80
CA ARG A 233 -2.29 -6.31 -44.90
C ARG A 233 -0.81 -6.17 -45.22
N ALA A 234 0.07 -6.26 -44.23
CA ALA A 234 1.51 -6.13 -44.40
C ALA A 234 2.16 -7.41 -44.96
N THR A 235 1.70 -8.59 -44.54
CA THR A 235 2.31 -9.88 -44.91
C THR A 235 1.55 -10.60 -46.03
N GLY A 236 0.29 -10.24 -46.25
CA GLY A 236 -0.63 -10.99 -47.12
C GLY A 236 -1.07 -12.34 -46.54
N ALA A 237 -0.67 -12.67 -45.30
CA ALA A 237 -0.88 -13.96 -44.69
C ALA A 237 -1.95 -13.88 -43.58
N THR A 238 -2.93 -14.78 -43.63
CA THR A 238 -4.00 -14.91 -42.63
C THR A 238 -3.87 -16.21 -41.85
N PHE A 239 -4.29 -16.20 -40.59
CA PHE A 239 -4.44 -17.43 -39.83
C PHE A 239 -5.49 -18.34 -40.49
N ALA A 240 -5.11 -19.58 -40.77
CA ALA A 240 -6.03 -20.63 -41.19
C ALA A 240 -6.02 -21.71 -40.10
N PRO A 241 -7.13 -21.94 -39.39
CA PRO A 241 -7.20 -23.02 -38.42
C PRO A 241 -7.04 -24.34 -39.17
N ILE A 242 -6.20 -25.19 -38.61
CA ILE A 242 -6.10 -26.56 -39.07
C ILE A 242 -7.32 -27.30 -38.53
N ASN A 243 -8.43 -27.22 -39.27
CA ASN A 243 -9.53 -28.15 -39.10
C ASN A 243 -8.93 -29.55 -39.28
N GLY A 244 -9.13 -30.44 -38.30
CA GLY A 244 -8.50 -31.77 -38.24
C GLY A 244 -8.53 -32.55 -39.56
N ALA A 245 -7.52 -32.30 -40.39
CA ALA A 245 -7.16 -32.95 -41.65
C ALA A 245 -6.08 -32.06 -42.32
N GLY A 246 -4.99 -31.75 -41.62
CA GLY A 246 -3.94 -30.94 -42.22
C GLY A 246 -3.03 -30.24 -41.21
N ALA A 247 -2.74 -30.87 -40.08
CA ALA A 247 -1.56 -30.45 -39.33
C ALA A 247 -0.40 -30.73 -40.27
N GLY A 248 0.26 -29.67 -40.75
CA GLY A 248 1.59 -29.78 -41.31
C GLY A 248 2.40 -30.63 -40.35
N SER A 249 2.65 -31.86 -40.78
CA SER A 249 3.04 -32.99 -39.97
C SER A 249 4.44 -32.79 -39.39
N ARG A 250 4.55 -32.05 -38.29
CA ARG A 250 5.65 -32.30 -37.36
C ARG A 250 5.19 -33.42 -36.46
N VAL A 251 5.40 -34.65 -36.93
CA VAL A 251 5.22 -35.84 -36.09
C VAL A 251 6.05 -35.61 -34.84
N THR A 252 5.39 -35.53 -33.69
CA THR A 252 6.07 -35.24 -32.42
C THR A 252 6.86 -36.47 -31.98
N GLN A 253 7.91 -36.29 -31.17
CA GLN A 253 8.70 -37.41 -30.63
C GLN A 253 7.80 -38.49 -29.99
N ALA A 254 6.83 -38.06 -29.18
CA ALA A 254 5.89 -38.95 -28.50
C ALA A 254 4.97 -39.74 -29.45
N GLU A 255 4.71 -39.21 -30.64
CA GLU A 255 3.91 -39.87 -31.67
C GLU A 255 4.75 -40.88 -32.45
N LEU A 256 6.01 -40.57 -32.75
CA LEU A 256 6.95 -41.52 -33.35
C LEU A 256 7.24 -42.70 -32.42
N ASP A 257 7.42 -42.45 -31.12
CA ASP A 257 7.63 -43.51 -30.12
C ASP A 257 6.42 -44.46 -30.03
N ARG A 258 5.20 -43.94 -30.17
CA ARG A 258 3.98 -44.77 -30.26
C ARG A 258 3.92 -45.57 -31.55
N MET A 259 4.37 -45.00 -32.67
CA MET A 259 4.45 -45.73 -33.93
C MET A 259 5.50 -46.85 -33.88
N VAL A 260 6.63 -46.65 -33.18
CA VAL A 260 7.64 -47.71 -32.94
C VAL A 260 7.09 -48.83 -32.04
N ALA A 261 6.24 -48.49 -31.08
CA ALA A 261 5.57 -49.46 -30.20
C ALA A 261 4.46 -50.26 -30.92
N ASP A 262 3.97 -49.81 -32.07
CA ASP A 262 2.96 -50.50 -32.85
C ASP A 262 3.51 -51.83 -33.43
N PRO A 263 2.78 -52.96 -33.29
CA PRO A 263 3.21 -54.24 -33.85
C PRO A 263 3.53 -54.19 -35.35
N ARG A 264 2.88 -53.31 -36.11
CA ARG A 264 3.09 -53.10 -37.55
C ARG A 264 4.49 -52.58 -37.86
N TYR A 265 5.13 -51.88 -36.93
CA TYR A 265 6.51 -51.43 -37.12
C TYR A 265 7.47 -52.61 -37.33
N ARG A 266 7.19 -53.80 -36.80
CA ARG A 266 8.06 -54.97 -37.00
C ARG A 266 7.72 -55.79 -38.25
N THR A 267 6.54 -55.61 -38.83
CA THR A 267 6.00 -56.49 -39.88
C THR A 267 5.77 -55.80 -41.21
N ASP A 268 5.65 -54.47 -41.24
CA ASP A 268 5.34 -53.67 -42.42
C ASP A 268 6.52 -52.73 -42.81
N PRO A 269 7.22 -53.01 -43.92
CA PRO A 269 8.31 -52.19 -44.42
C PRO A 269 7.92 -50.75 -44.78
N GLU A 270 6.70 -50.52 -45.26
CA GLU A 270 6.23 -49.16 -45.58
C GLU A 270 5.93 -48.37 -44.31
N PHE A 271 5.45 -49.05 -43.27
CA PHE A 271 5.25 -48.45 -41.95
C PHE A 271 6.59 -48.05 -41.31
N GLN A 272 7.62 -48.89 -41.42
CA GLN A 272 8.99 -48.55 -40.99
C GLN A 272 9.52 -47.30 -41.70
N ALA A 273 9.44 -47.27 -43.03
CA ALA A 273 9.94 -46.14 -43.83
C ALA A 273 9.22 -44.80 -43.51
N ARG A 274 7.96 -44.86 -43.05
CA ARG A 274 7.20 -43.70 -42.61
C ARG A 274 7.66 -43.20 -41.23
N VAL A 275 7.93 -44.11 -40.30
CA VAL A 275 8.47 -43.76 -38.96
C VAL A 275 9.88 -43.19 -39.08
N THR A 276 10.75 -43.80 -39.88
CA THR A 276 12.13 -43.33 -40.11
C THR A 276 12.15 -41.90 -40.67
N ARG A 277 11.36 -41.62 -41.72
CA ARG A 277 11.24 -40.27 -42.28
C ARG A 277 10.72 -39.25 -41.26
N GLY A 278 9.82 -39.67 -40.36
CA GLY A 278 9.33 -38.81 -39.29
C GLY A 278 10.42 -38.43 -38.29
N PHE A 279 11.26 -39.37 -37.88
CA PHE A 279 12.43 -39.08 -37.02
C PHE A 279 13.46 -38.20 -37.71
N GLU A 280 13.76 -38.44 -38.98
CA GLU A 280 14.70 -37.62 -39.76
C GLU A 280 14.23 -36.16 -39.84
N GLN A 281 12.94 -35.92 -40.07
CA GLN A 281 12.37 -34.57 -40.12
C GLN A 281 12.38 -33.88 -38.75
N LEU A 282 12.17 -34.63 -37.67
CA LEU A 282 12.17 -34.11 -36.31
C LEU A 282 13.59 -33.72 -35.85
N TYR A 283 14.61 -34.52 -36.18
CA TYR A 283 16.00 -34.27 -35.79
C TYR A 283 16.76 -33.36 -36.76
N ALA A 284 16.36 -33.25 -38.02
CA ALA A 284 16.93 -32.27 -38.96
C ALA A 284 16.54 -30.82 -38.64
N ALA A 285 15.43 -30.61 -37.91
CA ALA A 285 14.96 -29.29 -37.48
C ALA A 285 15.63 -28.78 -36.18
N THR A 286 16.53 -29.56 -35.58
CA THR A 286 17.30 -29.19 -34.38
C THR A 286 18.75 -28.88 -34.79
N PRO A 287 19.35 -27.73 -34.40
CA PRO A 287 20.74 -27.43 -34.79
C PRO A 287 21.69 -28.48 -34.20
N ALA A 288 22.62 -28.93 -35.05
CA ALA A 288 23.52 -30.06 -34.82
C ALA A 288 24.25 -29.97 -33.47
N GLY A 289 23.97 -30.92 -32.57
CA GLY A 289 24.64 -30.97 -31.27
C GLY A 289 24.33 -32.17 -30.37
N VAL A 290 23.65 -33.21 -30.85
CA VAL A 290 23.42 -34.43 -30.05
C VAL A 290 23.82 -35.67 -30.86
N PRO A 291 24.73 -36.52 -30.37
CA PRO A 291 25.18 -37.70 -31.10
C PRO A 291 24.07 -38.73 -31.24
N ASN A 292 23.97 -39.30 -32.44
CA ASN A 292 23.03 -40.35 -32.83
C ASN A 292 23.16 -41.59 -31.92
N PRO A 293 22.13 -41.96 -31.12
CA PRO A 293 22.20 -43.14 -30.26
C PRO A 293 22.03 -44.48 -31.02
N PHE A 294 21.89 -44.45 -32.35
CA PHE A 294 21.72 -45.66 -33.18
C PHE A 294 22.79 -45.84 -34.26
N GLY A 295 23.94 -45.16 -34.15
CA GLY A 295 25.11 -45.48 -34.95
C GLY A 295 25.72 -46.82 -34.52
N ARG A 296 25.33 -47.92 -35.15
CA ARG A 296 26.13 -49.15 -35.14
C ARG A 296 27.29 -48.98 -36.12
N GLY A 297 28.50 -49.29 -35.64
CA GLY A 297 29.63 -49.64 -36.50
C GLY A 297 29.43 -50.98 -37.21
#